data_AF-A0A7J8LQX4-F1
#
_entry.id   AF-A0A7J8LQX4-F1
#
_cell.length_a   1.000
_cell.length_b   1.000
_cell.length_c   1.000
_cell.angle_alpha   90.00
_cell.angle_beta   90.00
_cell.angle_gamma   90.00
#
_symmetry.space_group_name_H-M   'P 1'
#
loop_
_entity.id
_entity.type
_entity.pdbx_description
1 polymer ?
#
loop_
_entity_poly.entity_id
_entity_poly.type
_entity_poly.pdbx_seq_one_letter_code
_entity_poly.pdbx_strand_id
1 'polypeptide(L)'
;MYILPPKGITEVESAAQVANWLQLGLQSVLPENIEPNLKTVVLSGHSRGGKTAFALALGKGDPIQKFSALIGIDPVAGNNCGTTTPHILTYESKSFDIPFPITVIGTGLGSESKGLLSCPCAPKKYNHEEFFNESKPPRAHFTAKNYGHMDMLNDDLPGVIGKLADSMCVNGNGPRDPLRRCIGGIVIAFLNYYFQDNGVDFNTIVNEPDVAPVVLDQVQFDAS
;
A
#
# COMPACT_ATOMS: atom_id res chain seq x y z
N MET A 1 -1.55 21.51 14.92
CA MET A 1 -2.57 20.62 15.53
C MET A 1 -1.97 19.23 15.57
N TYR A 2 -1.43 18.81 16.72
CA TYR A 2 -0.84 17.48 16.89
C TYR A 2 -1.98 16.46 16.95
N ILE A 3 -2.33 15.89 15.81
CA ILE A 3 -3.33 14.83 15.74
C ILE A 3 -2.66 13.58 16.29
N LEU A 4 -3.02 13.21 17.53
CA LEU A 4 -2.65 11.90 18.10
C LEU A 4 -2.97 10.82 17.07
N PRO A 5 -2.05 9.85 16.84
CA PRO A 5 -2.34 8.77 15.91
C PRO A 5 -3.62 8.05 16.37
N PRO A 6 -4.53 7.72 15.43
CA PRO A 6 -5.74 6.99 15.79
C PRO A 6 -5.38 5.69 16.49
N LYS A 7 -6.10 5.42 17.58
CA LYS A 7 -5.96 4.22 18.40
C LYS A 7 -7.12 3.27 18.15
N GLY A 8 -6.89 1.99 18.41
CA GLY A 8 -7.82 0.89 18.15
C GLY A 8 -7.45 0.05 16.92
N ILE A 9 -8.23 -1.01 16.72
CA ILE A 9 -8.09 -1.93 15.59
C ILE A 9 -9.32 -1.90 14.66
N THR A 10 -10.21 -0.92 14.84
CA THR A 10 -11.51 -0.86 14.16
C THR A 10 -11.42 -0.92 12.63
N GLU A 11 -10.39 -0.32 12.03
CA GLU A 11 -10.16 -0.41 10.58
C GLU A 11 -9.84 -1.84 10.14
N VAL A 12 -9.07 -2.56 10.96
CA VAL A 12 -8.73 -3.98 10.76
C VAL A 12 -9.97 -4.84 10.92
N GLU A 13 -10.75 -4.64 11.98
CA GLU A 13 -12.01 -5.35 12.22
C GLU A 13 -13.02 -5.12 11.09
N SER A 14 -13.17 -3.87 10.64
CA SER A 14 -14.06 -3.53 9.54
C SER A 14 -13.62 -4.18 8.23
N ALA A 15 -12.33 -4.13 7.92
CA ALA A 15 -11.79 -4.78 6.73
C ALA A 15 -11.95 -6.31 6.81
N ALA A 16 -11.77 -6.93 7.97
CA ALA A 16 -11.97 -8.36 8.18
C ALA A 16 -13.46 -8.74 8.00
N GLN A 17 -14.39 -7.94 8.51
CA GLN A 17 -15.82 -8.14 8.30
C GLN A 17 -16.18 -8.08 6.81
N VAL A 18 -15.66 -7.10 6.07
CA VAL A 18 -15.88 -6.99 4.62
C VAL A 18 -15.27 -8.20 3.90
N ALA A 19 -14.04 -8.60 4.25
CA ALA A 19 -13.38 -9.75 3.64
C ALA A 19 -14.18 -11.05 3.86
N ASN A 20 -14.73 -11.25 5.06
CA ASN A 20 -15.56 -12.41 5.38
C ASN A 20 -16.92 -12.36 4.69
N TRP A 21 -17.50 -11.16 4.55
CA TRP A 21 -18.75 -10.94 3.83
C TRP A 21 -18.65 -11.34 2.35
N LEU A 22 -17.47 -11.31 1.73
CA LEU A 22 -17.29 -11.69 0.31
C LEU A 22 -17.88 -13.07 0.00
N GLN A 23 -17.77 -14.03 0.92
CA GLN A 23 -18.23 -15.40 0.72
C GLN A 23 -19.75 -15.54 0.64
N LEU A 24 -20.49 -14.68 1.33
CA LEU A 24 -21.94 -14.78 1.46
C LEU A 24 -22.68 -13.68 0.69
N GLY A 25 -22.05 -12.52 0.51
CA GLY A 25 -22.71 -11.33 0.00
C GLY A 25 -22.23 -10.85 -1.35
N LEU A 26 -20.99 -11.13 -1.78
CA LEU A 26 -20.45 -10.53 -3.00
C LEU A 26 -21.29 -10.91 -4.24
N GLN A 27 -21.71 -12.17 -4.37
CA GLN A 27 -22.53 -12.60 -5.52
C GLN A 27 -23.85 -11.82 -5.62
N SER A 28 -24.45 -11.42 -4.49
CA SER A 28 -25.74 -10.72 -4.46
C SER A 28 -25.68 -9.28 -5.00
N VAL A 29 -24.48 -8.71 -5.10
CA VAL A 29 -24.26 -7.35 -5.61
C VAL A 29 -23.59 -7.33 -6.99
N LEU A 30 -23.24 -8.51 -7.51
CA LEU A 30 -22.68 -8.67 -8.85
C LEU A 30 -23.80 -8.87 -9.88
N PRO A 31 -23.57 -8.49 -11.16
CA PRO A 31 -24.45 -8.89 -12.26
C PRO A 31 -24.62 -10.41 -12.31
N GLU A 32 -25.79 -10.89 -12.77
CA GLU A 32 -26.13 -12.33 -12.80
C GLU A 32 -25.10 -13.19 -13.57
N ASN A 33 -24.40 -12.60 -14.54
CA ASN A 33 -23.42 -13.26 -15.39
C ASN A 33 -21.96 -13.11 -14.90
N ILE A 34 -21.74 -12.62 -13.67
CA ILE A 34 -20.42 -12.43 -13.07
C ILE A 34 -20.33 -13.28 -11.81
N GLU A 35 -19.35 -14.19 -11.76
CA GLU A 35 -19.03 -14.98 -10.57
C GLU A 35 -17.72 -14.48 -9.92
N PRO A 36 -17.68 -14.30 -8.60
CA PRO A 36 -16.47 -13.88 -7.91
C PRO A 36 -15.50 -15.05 -7.75
N ASN A 37 -14.24 -14.85 -8.13
CA ASN A 37 -13.17 -15.80 -7.83
C ASN A 37 -12.62 -15.59 -6.40
N LEU A 38 -13.26 -16.20 -5.41
CA LEU A 38 -12.85 -16.11 -4.00
C LEU A 38 -11.60 -16.94 -3.66
N LYS A 39 -11.04 -17.70 -4.63
CA LYS A 39 -9.74 -18.37 -4.48
C LYS A 39 -8.57 -17.41 -4.69
N THR A 40 -8.82 -16.27 -5.34
CA THR A 40 -7.80 -15.27 -5.67
C THR A 40 -8.26 -13.90 -5.15
N VAL A 41 -8.06 -13.65 -3.86
CA VAL A 41 -8.41 -12.37 -3.21
C VAL A 41 -7.14 -11.62 -2.85
N VAL A 42 -7.05 -10.36 -3.27
CA VAL A 42 -5.87 -9.52 -3.07
C VAL A 42 -6.19 -8.40 -2.10
N LEU A 43 -5.31 -8.20 -1.12
CA LEU A 43 -5.39 -7.06 -0.19
C LEU A 43 -4.65 -5.87 -0.80
N SER A 44 -5.26 -4.68 -0.76
CA SER A 44 -4.55 -3.46 -1.09
C SER A 44 -5.04 -2.29 -0.26
N GLY A 45 -4.13 -1.36 0.02
CA GLY A 45 -4.49 -0.14 0.72
C GLY A 45 -3.37 0.90 0.67
N HIS A 46 -3.79 2.16 0.77
CA HIS A 46 -2.90 3.33 0.87
C HIS A 46 -2.67 3.74 2.33
N SER A 47 -1.46 4.20 2.68
CA SER A 47 -1.20 4.86 3.96
C SER A 47 -1.56 3.97 5.15
N ARG A 48 -2.40 4.47 6.07
CA ARG A 48 -2.96 3.69 7.17
C ARG A 48 -3.79 2.49 6.68
N GLY A 49 -4.44 2.60 5.53
CA GLY A 49 -5.13 1.49 4.86
C GLY A 49 -4.15 0.41 4.37
N GLY A 50 -2.95 0.80 3.92
CA GLY A 50 -1.88 -0.14 3.57
C GLY A 50 -1.40 -0.91 4.81
N LYS A 51 -1.19 -0.22 5.94
CA LYS A 51 -0.95 -0.89 7.22
C LYS A 51 -2.09 -1.83 7.60
N THR A 52 -3.34 -1.42 7.41
CA THR A 52 -4.51 -2.28 7.68
C THR A 52 -4.49 -3.54 6.81
N ALA A 53 -4.14 -3.45 5.52
CA ALA A 53 -3.95 -4.61 4.66
C ALA A 53 -2.86 -5.56 5.21
N PHE A 54 -1.70 -5.04 5.64
CA PHE A 54 -0.67 -5.86 6.28
C PHE A 54 -1.14 -6.48 7.60
N ALA A 55 -1.88 -5.74 8.43
CA ALA A 55 -2.42 -6.26 9.67
C ALA A 55 -3.39 -7.43 9.42
N LEU A 56 -4.27 -7.32 8.41
CA LEU A 56 -5.15 -8.42 8.00
C LEU A 56 -4.35 -9.63 7.51
N ALA A 57 -3.33 -9.41 6.68
CA ALA A 57 -2.47 -10.48 6.18
C ALA A 57 -1.73 -11.23 7.32
N LEU A 58 -1.38 -10.53 8.39
CA LEU A 58 -0.80 -11.07 9.63
C LEU A 58 -1.85 -11.67 10.58
N GLY A 59 -3.09 -11.84 10.14
CA GLY A 59 -4.18 -12.45 10.90
C GLY A 59 -4.81 -11.56 11.97
N LYS A 60 -4.53 -10.25 12.00
CA LYS A 60 -5.22 -9.34 12.92
C LYS A 60 -6.67 -9.17 12.49
N GLY A 61 -7.59 -9.16 13.47
CA GLY A 61 -9.03 -9.08 13.22
C GLY A 61 -9.67 -10.42 12.81
N ASP A 62 -8.93 -11.52 12.93
CA ASP A 62 -9.39 -12.90 12.70
C ASP A 62 -10.14 -13.11 11.35
N PRO A 63 -9.53 -12.73 10.20
CA PRO A 63 -10.15 -12.94 8.90
C PRO A 63 -10.31 -14.44 8.59
N ILE A 64 -11.51 -14.84 8.19
CA ILE A 64 -11.84 -16.18 7.70
C ILE A 64 -11.42 -16.30 6.23
N GLN A 65 -11.61 -15.22 5.46
CA GLN A 65 -11.21 -15.15 4.06
C GLN A 65 -9.69 -15.34 3.90
N LYS A 66 -9.29 -16.18 2.95
CA LYS A 66 -7.88 -16.36 2.57
C LYS A 66 -7.49 -15.36 1.49
N PHE A 67 -6.23 -14.92 1.54
CA PHE A 67 -5.68 -13.95 0.61
C PHE A 67 -4.55 -14.59 -0.19
N SER A 68 -4.33 -14.07 -1.39
CA SER A 68 -3.42 -14.64 -2.38
C SER A 68 -2.26 -13.71 -2.73
N ALA A 69 -2.39 -12.41 -2.42
CA ALA A 69 -1.32 -11.43 -2.53
C ALA A 69 -1.68 -10.17 -1.71
N LEU A 70 -0.68 -9.32 -1.49
CA LEU A 70 -0.85 -8.00 -0.88
C LEU A 70 -0.13 -6.92 -1.67
N ILE A 71 -0.79 -5.76 -1.82
CA ILE A 71 -0.24 -4.57 -2.46
C ILE A 71 -0.34 -3.39 -1.48
N GLY A 72 0.78 -3.06 -0.84
CA GLY A 72 0.89 -1.91 0.06
C GLY A 72 1.26 -0.65 -0.72
N ILE A 73 0.34 0.30 -0.83
CA ILE A 73 0.59 1.57 -1.52
C ILE A 73 1.00 2.59 -0.45
N ASP A 74 2.28 2.92 -0.41
CA ASP A 74 2.92 3.81 0.56
C ASP A 74 2.38 3.63 1.99
N PRO A 75 2.47 2.40 2.55
CA PRO A 75 1.86 2.09 3.83
C PRO A 75 2.54 2.87 4.97
N VAL A 76 1.74 3.26 5.97
CA VAL A 76 2.22 4.05 7.13
C VAL A 76 1.74 3.45 8.45
N ALA A 77 2.68 3.17 9.34
CA ALA A 77 2.45 2.58 10.66
C ALA A 77 2.43 3.59 11.83
N GLY A 78 2.66 4.88 11.60
CA GLY A 78 2.85 5.84 12.68
C GLY A 78 3.20 7.24 12.20
N ASN A 79 3.34 8.15 13.16
CA ASN A 79 3.82 9.51 12.96
C ASN A 79 4.82 9.89 14.08
N ASN A 80 5.31 11.12 14.08
CA ASN A 80 6.25 11.60 15.13
C ASN A 80 5.65 11.60 16.55
N CYS A 81 4.34 11.43 16.72
CA CYS A 81 3.66 11.31 18.01
C CYS A 81 3.45 9.86 18.46
N GLY A 82 3.87 8.88 17.66
CA GLY A 82 3.82 7.46 18.00
C GLY A 82 3.29 6.57 16.89
N THR A 83 3.25 5.28 17.19
CA THR A 83 2.73 4.24 16.31
C THR A 83 1.21 4.19 16.34
N THR A 84 0.62 3.89 15.19
CA THR A 84 -0.78 3.50 15.09
C THR A 84 -0.97 2.05 15.55
N THR A 85 -2.20 1.71 15.95
CA THR A 85 -2.57 0.34 16.32
C THR A 85 -3.30 -0.38 15.18
N PRO A 86 -3.28 -1.73 15.12
CA PRO A 86 -2.38 -2.59 15.89
C PRO A 86 -0.91 -2.35 15.50
N HIS A 87 -0.01 -2.55 16.44
CA HIS A 87 1.42 -2.51 16.15
C HIS A 87 1.79 -3.79 15.41
N ILE A 88 2.29 -3.63 14.18
CA ILE A 88 2.66 -4.76 13.34
C ILE A 88 4.14 -4.73 12.96
N LEU A 89 4.74 -3.54 12.80
CA LEU A 89 6.18 -3.41 12.58
C LEU A 89 6.95 -3.89 13.83
N THR A 90 7.85 -4.85 13.65
CA THR A 90 8.78 -5.36 14.65
C THR A 90 10.18 -4.75 14.52
N TYR A 91 10.49 -4.13 13.37
CA TYR A 91 11.81 -3.65 12.97
C TYR A 91 12.87 -4.75 12.83
N GLU A 92 12.44 -6.01 12.70
CA GLU A 92 13.30 -7.15 12.41
C GLU A 92 13.15 -7.54 10.94
N SER A 93 14.25 -7.63 10.20
CA SER A 93 14.19 -7.98 8.78
C SER A 93 13.51 -9.33 8.56
N LYS A 94 12.61 -9.41 7.58
CA LYS A 94 11.87 -10.62 7.19
C LYS A 94 11.04 -11.24 8.33
N SER A 95 10.56 -10.43 9.27
CA SER A 95 9.73 -10.85 10.42
C SER A 95 8.31 -11.25 10.04
N PHE A 96 7.72 -10.68 8.98
CA PHE A 96 6.34 -10.92 8.60
C PHE A 96 6.15 -12.34 8.08
N ASP A 97 5.27 -13.08 8.75
CA ASP A 97 4.88 -14.42 8.34
C ASP A 97 3.63 -14.38 7.46
N ILE A 98 3.82 -13.85 6.26
CA ILE A 98 2.78 -13.75 5.23
C ILE A 98 3.12 -14.76 4.12
N PRO A 99 2.29 -15.78 3.86
CA PRO A 99 2.64 -16.91 3.00
C PRO A 99 2.42 -16.65 1.50
N PHE A 100 2.25 -15.39 1.09
CA PHE A 100 1.90 -15.02 -0.28
C PHE A 100 2.67 -13.77 -0.74
N PRO A 101 2.77 -13.54 -2.07
CA PRO A 101 3.55 -12.45 -2.62
C PRO A 101 3.10 -11.05 -2.17
N ILE A 102 4.08 -10.18 -1.97
CA ILE A 102 3.87 -8.79 -1.52
C ILE A 102 4.50 -7.82 -2.52
N THR A 103 3.79 -6.76 -2.88
CA THR A 103 4.39 -5.58 -3.53
C THR A 103 4.15 -4.35 -2.68
N VAL A 104 5.22 -3.60 -2.43
CA VAL A 104 5.19 -2.31 -1.74
C VAL A 104 5.54 -1.20 -2.74
N ILE A 105 4.70 -0.17 -2.83
CA ILE A 105 4.89 0.95 -3.76
C ILE A 105 4.98 2.24 -2.93
N GLY A 106 6.18 2.69 -2.64
CA GLY A 106 6.47 3.86 -1.80
C GLY A 106 6.65 5.17 -2.57
N THR A 107 6.87 6.26 -1.81
CA THR A 107 7.15 7.59 -2.35
C THR A 107 8.42 8.19 -1.74
N GLY A 108 9.23 8.85 -2.57
CA GLY A 108 10.53 9.40 -2.13
C GLY A 108 10.39 10.63 -1.22
N LEU A 109 9.33 11.43 -1.36
CA LEU A 109 9.11 12.63 -0.56
C LEU A 109 8.22 12.40 0.67
N GLY A 110 7.71 11.18 0.88
CA GLY A 110 6.78 10.88 1.97
C GLY A 110 7.36 11.14 3.37
N SER A 111 8.68 10.97 3.52
CA SER A 111 9.41 11.20 4.77
C SER A 111 9.87 12.64 4.99
N GLU A 112 9.65 13.51 3.99
CA GLU A 112 10.03 14.91 4.04
C GLU A 112 8.98 15.76 4.77
N SER A 113 9.42 16.89 5.32
CA SER A 113 8.57 17.85 6.03
C SER A 113 8.67 19.24 5.41
N LYS A 114 7.56 19.99 5.38
CA LYS A 114 7.48 21.37 4.87
C LYS A 114 8.15 22.43 5.77
N GLY A 115 8.77 22.03 6.88
CA GLY A 115 9.43 22.94 7.81
C GLY A 115 9.48 22.39 9.24
N LEU A 116 10.04 23.19 10.15
CA LEU A 116 10.36 22.77 11.52
C LEU A 116 9.13 22.37 12.37
N LEU A 117 7.93 22.81 11.98
CA LEU A 117 6.67 22.60 12.72
C LEU A 117 5.72 21.59 12.04
N SER A 118 6.01 21.14 10.82
CA SER A 118 5.22 20.09 10.15
C SER A 118 5.80 18.71 10.43
N CYS A 119 4.93 17.70 10.52
CA CYS A 119 5.34 16.31 10.62
C CYS A 119 5.32 15.68 9.22
N PRO A 120 6.30 14.82 8.89
CA PRO A 120 6.24 14.03 7.67
C PRO A 120 5.05 13.08 7.71
N CYS A 121 4.45 12.84 6.55
CA CYS A 121 3.25 12.01 6.42
C CYS A 121 3.56 10.52 6.41
N ALA A 122 4.75 10.14 5.94
CA ALA A 122 5.31 8.80 5.99
C ALA A 122 6.75 8.85 6.55
N PRO A 123 6.92 9.07 7.87
CA PRO A 123 8.25 9.16 8.49
C PRO A 123 9.04 7.87 8.27
N LYS A 124 10.36 7.95 8.08
CA LYS A 124 11.23 6.79 7.76
C LYS A 124 11.02 5.58 8.67
N LYS A 125 10.88 5.81 9.97
CA LYS A 125 10.65 4.75 10.97
C LYS A 125 9.32 4.00 10.78
N TYR A 126 8.37 4.51 10.01
CA TYR A 126 7.02 3.96 9.93
C TYR A 126 6.51 3.81 8.50
N ASN A 127 7.35 4.01 7.49
CA ASN A 127 6.94 4.07 6.09
C ASN A 127 7.15 2.74 5.37
N HIS A 128 6.88 2.77 4.07
CA HIS A 128 7.01 1.66 3.13
C HIS A 128 8.33 0.87 3.21
N GLU A 129 9.46 1.49 3.57
CA GLU A 129 10.75 0.80 3.66
C GLU A 129 10.72 -0.27 4.75
N GLU A 130 10.13 0.02 5.91
CA GLU A 130 10.01 -0.95 7.01
C GLU A 130 9.06 -2.10 6.63
N PHE A 131 7.94 -1.78 5.97
CA PHE A 131 7.01 -2.82 5.49
C PHE A 131 7.68 -3.77 4.49
N PHE A 132 8.51 -3.24 3.59
CA PHE A 132 9.26 -4.07 2.66
C PHE A 132 10.36 -4.88 3.38
N ASN A 133 11.13 -4.23 4.27
CA ASN A 133 12.20 -4.87 5.04
C ASN A 133 11.69 -6.07 5.86
N GLU A 134 10.54 -5.93 6.51
CA GLU A 134 9.90 -6.97 7.32
C GLU A 134 9.21 -8.05 6.48
N SER A 135 8.88 -7.79 5.22
CA SER A 135 8.27 -8.79 4.32
C SER A 135 9.26 -9.89 3.94
N LYS A 136 8.81 -11.14 3.85
CA LYS A 136 9.58 -12.26 3.28
C LYS A 136 9.38 -12.33 1.75
N PRO A 137 10.34 -12.86 0.98
CA PRO A 137 10.09 -13.23 -0.41
C PRO A 137 8.92 -14.23 -0.57
N PRO A 138 8.16 -14.18 -1.68
CA PRO A 138 8.32 -13.28 -2.81
C PRO A 138 7.87 -11.85 -2.49
N ARG A 139 8.75 -10.86 -2.72
CA ARG A 139 8.47 -9.45 -2.39
C ARG A 139 9.06 -8.50 -3.42
N ALA A 140 8.34 -7.41 -3.70
CA ALA A 140 8.84 -6.33 -4.52
C ALA A 140 8.67 -4.96 -3.85
N HIS A 141 9.57 -4.04 -4.16
CA HIS A 141 9.52 -2.65 -3.71
C HIS A 141 9.84 -1.71 -4.85
N PHE A 142 9.02 -0.68 -5.00
CA PHE A 142 9.19 0.40 -5.96
C PHE A 142 9.04 1.72 -5.22
N THR A 143 9.95 2.68 -5.43
CA THR A 143 9.85 4.01 -4.84
C THR A 143 9.73 5.07 -5.93
N ALA A 144 8.61 5.82 -5.93
CA ALA A 144 8.42 6.96 -6.82
C ALA A 144 9.19 8.18 -6.29
N LYS A 145 10.40 8.41 -6.81
CA LYS A 145 11.41 9.31 -6.25
C LYS A 145 10.91 10.73 -5.98
N ASN A 146 10.25 11.32 -6.98
CA ASN A 146 9.92 12.76 -6.99
C ASN A 146 8.49 13.06 -6.53
N TYR A 147 7.85 12.12 -5.84
CA TYR A 147 6.46 12.20 -5.43
C TYR A 147 6.31 12.10 -3.92
N GLY A 148 5.24 12.70 -3.40
CA GLY A 148 4.87 12.68 -1.99
C GLY A 148 3.72 11.74 -1.68
N HIS A 149 3.52 11.52 -0.39
CA HIS A 149 2.55 10.56 0.17
C HIS A 149 1.11 10.75 -0.34
N MET A 150 0.73 12.00 -0.65
CA MET A 150 -0.62 12.34 -1.10
C MET A 150 -0.76 12.43 -2.62
N ASP A 151 0.34 12.34 -3.38
CA ASP A 151 0.29 12.51 -4.85
C ASP A 151 -0.36 11.35 -5.58
N MET A 152 -0.51 10.21 -4.90
CA MET A 152 -1.19 9.03 -5.42
C MET A 152 -2.72 9.11 -5.33
N LEU A 153 -3.26 10.14 -4.67
CA LEU A 153 -4.70 10.34 -4.57
C LEU A 153 -5.28 10.90 -5.88
N ASN A 154 -6.60 10.77 -6.03
CA ASN A 154 -7.34 11.43 -7.10
C ASN A 154 -7.26 12.95 -6.96
N ASP A 155 -7.37 13.69 -8.06
CA ASP A 155 -7.26 15.15 -8.05
C ASP A 155 -8.44 15.80 -7.30
N ASP A 156 -9.64 15.25 -7.51
CA ASP A 156 -10.87 15.70 -6.86
C ASP A 156 -11.14 14.88 -5.59
N LEU A 157 -10.51 15.25 -4.48
CA LEU A 157 -10.88 14.73 -3.16
C LEU A 157 -12.02 15.59 -2.57
N PRO A 158 -13.24 15.05 -2.39
CA PRO A 158 -14.32 15.82 -1.79
C PRO A 158 -14.03 16.18 -0.33
N GLY A 159 -14.42 17.40 0.06
CA GLY A 159 -14.38 17.87 1.44
C GLY A 159 -13.07 18.51 1.91
N VAL A 160 -12.96 18.71 3.23
CA VAL A 160 -11.84 19.40 3.87
C VAL A 160 -10.51 18.63 3.74
N ILE A 161 -10.59 17.30 3.58
CA ILE A 161 -9.44 16.41 3.42
C ILE A 161 -8.71 16.69 2.10
N GLY A 162 -9.43 16.91 0.99
CA GLY A 162 -8.83 17.29 -0.28
C GLY A 162 -8.10 18.64 -0.23
N LYS A 163 -8.69 19.62 0.46
CA LYS A 163 -8.08 20.95 0.64
C LYS A 163 -6.85 20.96 1.56
N LEU A 164 -6.75 19.99 2.49
CA LEU A 164 -5.63 19.89 3.43
C LEU A 164 -4.54 18.90 3.00
N ALA A 165 -4.85 17.94 2.12
CA ALA A 165 -3.88 16.96 1.61
C ALA A 165 -2.64 17.65 1.03
N ASP A 166 -2.85 18.73 0.27
CA ASP A 166 -1.77 19.52 -0.32
C ASP A 166 -1.01 20.36 0.69
N SER A 167 -1.63 20.72 1.82
CA SER A 167 -1.01 21.60 2.81
C SER A 167 -0.17 20.84 3.84
N MET A 168 -0.46 19.57 4.11
CA MET A 168 0.14 18.82 5.22
C MET A 168 1.40 18.04 4.84
N CYS A 169 1.47 17.53 3.61
CA CYS A 169 2.57 16.65 3.16
C CYS A 169 3.40 17.33 2.08
N VAL A 170 4.71 17.07 2.07
CA VAL A 170 5.55 17.43 0.92
C VAL A 170 5.06 16.63 -0.28
N ASN A 171 4.80 17.32 -1.38
CA ASN A 171 4.32 16.77 -2.64
C ASN A 171 5.35 17.05 -3.73
N GLY A 172 5.30 16.29 -4.81
CA GLY A 172 6.04 16.54 -6.03
C GLY A 172 5.56 17.83 -6.71
N ASN A 173 6.46 18.44 -7.49
CA ASN A 173 6.15 19.65 -8.27
C ASN A 173 5.40 19.35 -9.58
N GLY A 174 5.32 18.08 -9.97
CA GLY A 174 4.72 17.62 -11.22
C GLY A 174 3.26 17.17 -11.08
N PRO A 175 2.60 16.81 -12.20
CA PRO A 175 1.25 16.27 -12.16
C PRO A 175 1.19 14.91 -11.45
N ARG A 176 0.04 14.62 -10.83
CA ARG A 176 -0.26 13.33 -10.15
C ARG A 176 -0.57 12.19 -11.10
N ASP A 177 -1.10 12.51 -12.27
CA ASP A 177 -1.55 11.52 -13.26
C ASP A 177 -0.44 10.50 -13.67
N PRO A 178 0.80 10.91 -14.00
CA PRO A 178 1.88 9.94 -14.26
C PRO A 178 2.14 8.98 -13.10
N LEU A 179 2.09 9.45 -11.84
CA LEU A 179 2.24 8.57 -10.68
C LEU A 179 1.10 7.56 -10.60
N ARG A 180 -0.16 8.00 -10.76
CA ARG A 180 -1.32 7.10 -10.73
C ARG A 180 -1.23 6.04 -11.84
N ARG A 181 -0.80 6.43 -13.04
CA ARG A 181 -0.54 5.49 -14.14
C ARG A 181 0.60 4.51 -13.81
N CYS A 182 1.68 4.98 -13.18
CA CYS A 182 2.77 4.13 -12.71
C CYS A 182 2.26 3.08 -11.70
N ILE A 183 1.56 3.53 -10.66
CA ILE A 183 1.01 2.66 -9.62
C ILE A 183 0.05 1.62 -10.23
N GLY A 184 -0.87 2.07 -11.09
CA GLY A 184 -1.79 1.17 -11.79
C GLY A 184 -1.06 0.15 -12.66
N GLY A 185 -0.02 0.57 -13.40
CA GLY A 185 0.81 -0.31 -14.20
C GLY A 185 1.53 -1.37 -13.35
N ILE A 186 2.17 -0.98 -12.25
CA ILE A 186 2.83 -1.91 -11.31
C ILE A 186 1.82 -2.90 -10.72
N VAL A 187 0.65 -2.41 -10.27
CA VAL A 187 -0.42 -3.25 -9.71
C VAL A 187 -0.82 -4.32 -10.71
N ILE A 188 -1.15 -3.93 -11.95
CA ILE A 188 -1.61 -4.87 -12.98
C ILE A 188 -0.49 -5.83 -13.40
N ALA A 189 0.74 -5.34 -13.57
CA ALA A 189 1.88 -6.17 -13.92
C ALA A 189 2.16 -7.23 -12.84
N PHE A 190 2.12 -6.86 -11.57
CA PHE A 190 2.26 -7.78 -10.44
C PHE A 190 1.14 -8.83 -10.41
N LEU A 191 -0.12 -8.43 -10.60
CA LEU A 191 -1.24 -9.36 -10.65
C LEU A 191 -1.13 -10.33 -11.83
N ASN A 192 -0.73 -9.84 -13.00
CA ASN A 192 -0.52 -10.68 -14.18
C ASN A 192 0.62 -11.68 -13.98
N TYR A 193 1.71 -11.25 -13.34
CA TYR A 193 2.86 -12.11 -13.03
C TYR A 193 2.46 -13.32 -12.18
N TYR A 194 1.63 -13.12 -11.14
CA TYR A 194 1.26 -14.20 -10.21
C TYR A 194 -0.01 -14.96 -10.58
N PHE A 195 -0.93 -14.36 -11.34
CA PHE A 195 -2.26 -14.93 -11.55
C PHE A 195 -2.66 -15.12 -13.02
N GLN A 196 -1.87 -14.69 -13.98
CA GLN A 196 -2.21 -14.78 -15.42
C GLN A 196 -1.09 -15.40 -16.29
N ASP A 197 -0.06 -16.02 -15.68
CA ASP A 197 1.12 -16.56 -16.40
C ASP A 197 1.76 -15.54 -17.36
N ASN A 198 1.65 -14.25 -17.04
CA ASN A 198 2.20 -13.17 -17.85
C ASN A 198 3.07 -12.25 -17.00
N GLY A 199 4.36 -12.56 -16.96
CA GLY A 199 5.36 -11.80 -16.21
C GLY A 199 6.15 -10.77 -17.02
N VAL A 200 5.84 -10.57 -18.31
CA VAL A 200 6.67 -9.72 -19.20
C VAL A 200 6.74 -8.30 -18.65
N ASP A 201 5.60 -7.66 -18.45
CA ASP A 201 5.54 -6.26 -17.99
C ASP A 201 6.20 -6.09 -16.61
N PHE A 202 5.97 -7.01 -15.69
CA PHE A 202 6.54 -6.93 -14.34
C PHE A 202 8.06 -7.05 -14.37
N ASN A 203 8.58 -8.02 -15.12
CA ASN A 203 10.02 -8.19 -15.28
C ASN A 203 10.65 -6.99 -16.01
N THR A 204 9.96 -6.39 -16.98
CA THR A 204 10.44 -5.17 -17.65
C THR A 204 10.51 -4.00 -16.67
N ILE A 205 9.49 -3.75 -15.85
CA ILE A 205 9.52 -2.67 -14.84
C ILE A 205 10.64 -2.91 -13.81
N VAL A 206 10.87 -4.16 -13.40
CA VAL A 206 11.93 -4.50 -12.44
C VAL A 206 13.33 -4.30 -13.02
N ASN A 207 13.57 -4.74 -14.25
CA ASN A 207 14.91 -4.72 -14.87
C ASN A 207 15.23 -3.38 -15.57
N GLU A 208 14.20 -2.69 -16.04
CA GLU A 208 14.30 -1.45 -16.82
C GLU A 208 13.33 -0.40 -16.25
N PRO A 209 13.54 0.08 -15.01
CA PRO A 209 12.58 0.96 -14.32
C PRO A 209 12.29 2.28 -15.05
N ASP A 210 13.16 2.70 -15.96
CA ASP A 210 13.00 3.90 -16.79
C ASP A 210 11.83 3.80 -17.79
N VAL A 211 11.24 2.62 -17.99
CA VAL A 211 9.99 2.46 -18.77
C VAL A 211 8.78 3.06 -18.06
N ALA A 212 8.85 3.24 -16.74
CA ALA A 212 7.77 3.78 -15.94
C ALA A 212 7.53 5.26 -16.30
N PRO A 213 6.28 5.76 -16.21
CA PRO A 213 5.97 7.17 -16.50
C PRO A 213 6.51 8.14 -15.43
N VAL A 214 7.17 7.63 -14.40
CA VAL A 214 7.83 8.39 -13.32
C VAL A 214 9.18 7.76 -13.00
N VAL A 215 10.09 8.54 -12.41
CA VAL A 215 11.39 8.03 -11.96
C VAL A 215 11.21 7.12 -10.74
N LEU A 216 11.56 5.84 -10.91
CA LEU A 216 11.65 4.85 -9.83
C LEU A 216 13.13 4.73 -9.41
N ASP A 217 13.48 5.00 -8.14
CA ASP A 217 14.88 5.00 -7.69
C ASP A 217 15.31 3.73 -6.94
N GLN A 218 14.42 3.17 -6.14
CA GLN A 218 14.59 1.89 -5.46
C GLN A 218 13.61 0.91 -6.06
N VAL A 219 14.12 0.03 -6.93
CA VAL A 219 13.39 -1.10 -7.49
C VAL A 219 14.09 -2.37 -7.06
N GLN A 220 13.39 -3.18 -6.26
CA GLN A 220 13.90 -4.45 -5.77
C GLN A 220 12.82 -5.51 -5.92
N PHE A 221 13.23 -6.69 -6.37
CA PHE A 221 12.38 -7.87 -6.42
C PHE A 221 13.17 -9.09 -5.93
N ASP A 222 12.69 -9.67 -4.83
CA ASP A 222 13.21 -10.92 -4.28
C ASP A 222 12.18 -12.01 -4.56
N ALA A 223 12.48 -12.95 -5.45
CA ALA A 223 11.55 -14.01 -5.86
C ALA A 223 11.44 -15.18 -4.87
N SER A 224 12.48 -15.40 -4.05
CA SER A 224 12.60 -16.50 -3.07
C SER A 224 13.55 -16.16 -1.93
#